data_AF-A0AAD3HE35-F1
#
_entry.id   AF-A0AAD3HE35-F1
#
_cell.length_a   1.000
_cell.length_b   1.000
_cell.length_c   1.000
_cell.angle_alpha   90.00
_cell.angle_beta   90.00
_cell.angle_gamma   90.00
#
_symmetry.space_group_name_H-M   'P 1'
#
loop_
_entity.id
_entity.type
_entity.pdbx_description
1 polymer ?
#
loop_
_entity_poly.entity_id
_entity_poly.type
_entity_poly.pdbx_seq_one_letter_code
_entity_poly.pdbx_strand_id
1 'polypeptide(L)'
;MAETPTKKKKSFFKGGMRKKNKKEKKADAPNGEESVYSVAFDASTKQSAVPSLGTEKTPLGDPIHVILLLMDPKTRRFELLQLEFDSSVAKVSDIYGQINASATEITLKSQEYNSLTNLKSEQLDDSKLISAYIDSAGIVIAVPSSSGESPEAITKLATPILTNPKVHKMLANSDLDIADLPEPVEKKAPEPPKPKELPVEEKKEEPTPVVEPTPVVEETAKSSFNVFSLVAVAIVAHLILKVHVHYTSPLTIGNTLAPGRSRGFCGLNSLSPFSTCEPAVMTMGDDNVFTVTKGGEVVYELTGKDCEEDCVPGLTIDEDGKVKINGFRVKTTMKATIDLQPWPFAEDVDIPKTLF
;
A
#
# COMPACT_ATOMS: atom_id res chain seq x y z
N MET A 1 -24.82 -58.32 25.75
CA MET A 1 -23.64 -58.91 26.43
C MET A 1 -22.44 -58.16 25.86
N ALA A 2 -21.96 -57.10 26.51
CA ALA A 2 -20.90 -57.12 27.55
C ALA A 2 -19.71 -57.97 27.05
N GLU A 3 -18.49 -57.47 26.83
CA GLU A 3 -17.63 -56.69 27.74
C GLU A 3 -16.59 -55.82 26.97
N THR A 4 -16.26 -54.67 27.55
CA THR A 4 -15.01 -53.88 27.37
C THR A 4 -14.02 -54.22 28.50
N PRO A 5 -12.82 -53.61 28.64
CA PRO A 5 -11.72 -53.24 27.72
C PRO A 5 -10.33 -53.68 28.27
N THR A 6 -9.22 -53.53 27.52
CA THR A 6 -7.86 -53.49 28.14
C THR A 6 -7.00 -52.33 27.67
N LYS A 7 -6.61 -51.52 28.65
CA LYS A 7 -5.66 -50.39 28.60
C LYS A 7 -4.22 -50.91 28.54
N LYS A 8 -3.34 -50.24 27.79
CA LYS A 8 -1.91 -50.17 28.09
C LYS A 8 -1.39 -48.73 27.93
N LYS A 9 -1.18 -48.07 29.08
CA LYS A 9 -0.26 -46.93 29.23
C LYS A 9 1.12 -47.48 29.56
N LYS A 10 2.18 -46.98 28.91
CA LYS A 10 3.49 -46.82 29.55
C LYS A 10 4.14 -45.52 29.08
N SER A 11 4.25 -44.61 30.04
CA SER A 11 5.17 -43.48 30.13
C SER A 11 6.63 -43.93 30.03
N PHE A 12 7.51 -43.11 29.46
CA PHE A 12 8.87 -42.82 29.96
C PHE A 12 9.62 -42.03 28.88
N PHE A 13 9.80 -40.71 29.03
CA PHE A 13 11.02 -40.08 28.52
C PHE A 13 11.48 -38.98 29.48
N LYS A 14 12.73 -39.16 29.90
CA LYS A 14 13.45 -38.42 30.92
C LYS A 14 13.70 -36.98 30.47
N GLY A 15 13.48 -36.04 31.38
CA GLY A 15 13.98 -34.68 31.28
C GLY A 15 15.49 -34.62 31.33
N GLY A 16 16.07 -33.82 30.44
CA GLY A 16 17.46 -33.39 30.47
C GLY A 16 17.50 -31.87 30.59
N MET A 17 17.60 -31.36 31.82
CA MET A 17 17.96 -29.97 32.10
C MET A 17 19.38 -29.72 31.56
N ARG A 18 19.52 -28.84 30.56
CA ARG A 18 20.83 -28.31 30.16
C ARG A 18 20.94 -26.85 30.61
N LYS A 19 21.88 -26.63 31.51
CA LYS A 19 22.21 -25.35 32.16
C LYS A 19 22.64 -24.30 31.12
N LYS A 20 22.06 -23.11 31.23
CA LYS A 20 22.48 -21.88 30.56
C LYS A 20 23.76 -21.37 31.22
N ASN A 21 24.80 -21.09 30.43
CA ASN A 21 25.90 -20.21 30.84
C ASN A 21 25.69 -18.86 30.15
N LYS A 22 25.32 -17.87 30.96
CA LYS A 22 25.19 -16.45 30.63
C LYS A 22 26.58 -15.82 30.68
N LYS A 23 27.08 -15.30 29.57
CA LYS A 23 28.27 -14.42 29.54
C LYS A 23 27.84 -13.08 28.97
N GLU A 24 27.67 -12.12 29.86
CA GLU A 24 27.46 -10.70 29.53
C GLU A 24 28.71 -10.14 28.87
N LYS A 25 28.54 -9.49 27.71
CA LYS A 25 29.40 -8.42 27.27
C LYS A 25 28.52 -7.22 26.91
N LYS A 26 28.72 -6.18 27.70
CA LYS A 26 28.15 -4.85 27.59
C LYS A 26 29.00 -4.06 26.58
N ALA A 27 28.36 -3.41 25.63
CA ALA A 27 28.97 -2.34 24.85
C ALA A 27 27.89 -1.34 24.43
N ASP A 28 28.34 -0.10 24.36
CA ASP A 28 27.60 1.15 24.54
C ASP A 28 26.66 1.56 23.41
N ALA A 29 25.71 2.43 23.77
CA ALA A 29 24.88 3.21 22.85
C ALA A 29 25.74 4.16 22.00
N PRO A 30 25.19 4.64 20.87
CA PRO A 30 24.82 6.05 20.93
C PRO A 30 23.42 6.36 20.37
N ASN A 31 22.95 7.47 20.92
CA ASN A 31 21.77 8.26 20.62
C ASN A 31 21.77 8.73 19.15
N GLY A 32 20.60 8.77 18.53
CA GLY A 32 20.41 9.33 17.18
C GLY A 32 18.93 9.51 16.87
N GLU A 33 18.40 10.68 17.21
CA GLU A 33 17.14 11.19 16.68
C GLU A 33 17.35 11.57 15.20
N GLU A 34 16.56 11.04 14.28
CA GLU A 34 16.44 11.63 12.94
C GLU A 34 15.07 11.35 12.31
N SER A 35 14.49 12.43 11.79
CA SER A 35 13.18 12.53 11.16
C SER A 35 13.14 11.84 9.80
N VAL A 36 12.21 10.89 9.61
CA VAL A 36 11.99 10.22 8.33
C VAL A 36 10.82 10.87 7.58
N TYR A 37 11.13 11.94 6.87
CA TYR A 37 10.45 12.35 5.64
C TYR A 37 11.53 12.93 4.71
N SER A 38 12.19 12.05 3.96
CA SER A 38 13.03 12.43 2.82
C SER A 38 12.45 11.78 1.58
N VAL A 39 12.00 12.64 0.66
CA VAL A 39 11.72 12.26 -0.72
C VAL A 39 13.07 12.10 -1.38
N ALA A 40 13.45 10.88 -1.75
CA ALA A 40 14.70 10.63 -2.46
C ALA A 40 14.57 11.15 -3.90
N PHE A 41 15.31 12.22 -4.20
CA PHE A 41 15.66 12.59 -5.56
C PHE A 41 16.89 11.76 -5.95
N ASP A 42 16.69 10.66 -6.68
CA ASP A 42 17.78 9.95 -7.34
C ASP A 42 18.21 10.74 -8.58
N ALA A 43 19.16 11.64 -8.38
CA ALA A 43 20.00 12.14 -9.44
C ALA A 43 21.10 11.11 -9.74
N SER A 44 21.33 10.86 -11.03
CA SER A 44 22.53 10.22 -11.61
C SER A 44 22.44 8.74 -11.99
N THR A 45 21.65 8.45 -13.02
CA THR A 45 21.95 7.32 -13.93
C THR A 45 23.24 7.60 -14.69
N LYS A 46 24.33 6.90 -14.33
CA LYS A 46 25.58 6.88 -15.09
C LYS A 46 25.35 6.21 -16.44
N GLN A 47 25.22 7.01 -17.50
CA GLN A 47 25.30 6.53 -18.88
C GLN A 47 26.74 6.11 -19.21
N SER A 48 26.85 4.94 -19.83
CA SER A 48 28.08 4.33 -20.32
C SER A 48 28.67 5.16 -21.46
N ALA A 49 29.94 5.53 -21.35
CA ALA A 49 30.65 6.38 -22.30
C ALA A 49 30.96 5.63 -23.60
N VAL A 50 30.28 6.03 -24.69
CA VAL A 50 30.65 5.73 -26.08
C VAL A 50 31.39 6.95 -26.64
N PRO A 51 32.48 6.79 -27.43
CA PRO A 51 33.24 7.94 -27.92
C PRO A 51 32.47 8.67 -29.03
N SER A 52 32.01 9.91 -28.77
CA SER A 52 31.30 10.73 -29.76
C SER A 52 32.26 11.45 -30.69
N LEU A 53 32.19 11.14 -31.98
CA LEU A 53 32.74 11.94 -33.07
C LEU A 53 31.99 13.28 -33.11
N GLY A 54 32.73 14.39 -33.18
CA GLY A 54 32.24 15.76 -33.00
C GLY A 54 30.98 16.08 -33.79
N THR A 55 29.84 16.11 -33.09
CA THR A 55 28.59 16.63 -33.58
C THR A 55 28.44 18.03 -33.00
N GLU A 56 28.26 19.00 -33.88
CA GLU A 56 28.03 20.41 -33.59
C GLU A 56 26.96 20.54 -32.49
N LYS A 57 27.28 21.23 -31.38
CA LYS A 57 26.35 21.48 -30.27
C LYS A 57 25.23 22.39 -30.80
N THR A 58 24.18 21.81 -31.34
CA THR A 58 22.89 22.49 -31.51
C THR A 58 22.51 23.06 -30.14
N PRO A 59 22.04 24.32 -30.04
CA PRO A 59 21.59 24.87 -28.77
C PRO A 59 20.57 23.90 -28.17
N LEU A 60 20.87 23.38 -26.98
CA LEU A 60 19.92 22.56 -26.20
C LEU A 60 18.66 23.40 -26.05
N GLY A 61 17.54 22.89 -26.54
CA GLY A 61 16.24 23.53 -26.31
C GLY A 61 15.97 23.59 -24.81
N ASP A 62 15.14 24.55 -24.40
CA ASP A 62 14.66 24.60 -23.02
C ASP A 62 13.88 23.30 -22.71
N PRO A 63 14.08 22.68 -21.53
CA PRO A 63 13.38 21.47 -21.16
C PRO A 63 11.88 21.73 -20.98
N ILE A 64 11.06 20.78 -21.40
CA ILE A 64 9.60 20.77 -21.16
C ILE A 64 9.32 19.88 -19.97
N HIS A 65 8.61 20.44 -18.98
CA HIS A 65 8.12 19.71 -17.84
C HIS A 65 6.68 19.23 -18.09
N VAL A 66 6.50 17.91 -18.07
CA VAL A 66 5.19 17.27 -18.25
C VAL A 66 4.77 16.63 -16.94
N ILE A 67 3.62 17.07 -16.42
CA ILE A 67 2.93 16.39 -15.33
C ILE A 67 1.94 15.39 -15.92
N LEU A 68 2.26 14.12 -15.82
CA LEU A 68 1.44 13.04 -16.34
C LEU A 68 0.55 12.47 -15.23
N LEU A 69 -0.77 12.56 -15.40
CA LEU A 69 -1.74 11.91 -14.55
C LEU A 69 -2.08 10.52 -15.09
N LEU A 70 -1.72 9.50 -14.33
CA LEU A 70 -2.13 8.11 -14.54
C LEU A 70 -3.33 7.78 -13.66
N MET A 71 -4.28 7.02 -14.18
CA MET A 71 -5.43 6.59 -13.39
C MET A 71 -5.98 5.24 -13.83
N ASP A 72 -6.50 4.50 -12.86
CA ASP A 72 -7.35 3.34 -13.06
C ASP A 72 -8.81 3.72 -12.74
N PRO A 73 -9.68 3.87 -13.75
CA PRO A 73 -11.08 4.26 -13.56
C PRO A 73 -11.86 3.30 -12.66
N LYS A 74 -11.49 2.01 -12.63
CA LYS A 74 -12.23 0.99 -11.87
C LYS A 74 -11.96 1.10 -10.38
N THR A 75 -10.69 1.20 -10.00
CA THR A 75 -10.29 1.28 -8.59
C THR A 75 -10.23 2.72 -8.05
N ARG A 76 -10.30 3.71 -8.94
CA ARG A 76 -10.10 5.14 -8.64
C ARG A 76 -8.73 5.45 -8.02
N ARG A 77 -7.74 4.59 -8.27
CA ARG A 77 -6.35 4.87 -7.95
C ARG A 77 -5.77 5.79 -9.03
N PHE A 78 -4.90 6.70 -8.62
CA PHE A 78 -4.21 7.60 -9.52
C PHE A 78 -2.80 7.86 -9.02
N GLU A 79 -1.93 8.25 -9.94
CA GLU A 79 -0.54 8.62 -9.69
C GLU A 79 -0.19 9.83 -10.58
N LEU A 80 0.60 10.76 -10.05
CA LEU A 80 1.11 11.92 -10.78
C LEU A 80 2.61 11.72 -10.97
N LEU A 81 3.06 11.72 -12.23
CA LEU A 81 4.46 11.64 -12.59
C LEU A 81 4.94 12.99 -13.11
N GLN A 82 6.11 13.42 -12.66
CA GLN A 82 6.79 14.59 -13.22
C GLN A 82 7.89 14.10 -14.16
N LEU A 83 7.75 14.42 -15.44
CA LEU A 83 8.65 14.02 -16.51
C LEU A 83 9.30 15.26 -17.14
N GLU A 84 10.51 15.11 -17.66
CA GLU A 84 11.26 16.18 -18.32
C GLU A 84 11.71 15.72 -19.70
N PHE A 85 11.49 16.55 -20.70
CA PHE A 85 11.75 16.22 -22.10
C PHE A 85 12.48 17.36 -22.83
N ASP A 86 13.29 17.01 -23.83
CA ASP A 86 13.89 18.00 -24.73
C ASP A 86 12.84 18.52 -25.73
N SER A 87 12.55 19.82 -25.69
CA SER A 87 11.54 20.48 -26.54
C SER A 87 11.75 20.30 -28.04
N SER A 88 13.00 20.09 -28.47
CA SER A 88 13.38 20.04 -29.88
C SER A 88 13.28 18.65 -30.49
N VAL A 89 13.28 17.60 -29.67
CA VAL A 89 13.36 16.19 -30.13
C VAL A 89 12.19 15.35 -29.65
N ALA A 90 11.70 15.59 -28.44
CA ALA A 90 10.75 14.69 -27.78
C ALA A 90 9.38 14.72 -28.44
N LYS A 91 8.87 13.53 -28.76
CA LYS A 91 7.53 13.30 -29.30
C LYS A 91 6.57 12.90 -28.21
N VAL A 92 5.28 13.10 -28.48
CA VAL A 92 4.20 12.62 -27.59
C VAL A 92 4.33 11.11 -27.34
N SER A 93 4.75 10.32 -28.33
CA SER A 93 4.98 8.88 -28.17
C SER A 93 6.03 8.52 -27.11
N ASP A 94 7.00 9.40 -26.85
CA ASP A 94 8.09 9.13 -25.91
C ASP A 94 7.59 9.11 -24.46
N ILE A 95 6.45 9.76 -24.18
CA ILE A 95 5.80 9.78 -22.88
C ILE A 95 5.37 8.35 -22.48
N TYR A 96 4.82 7.55 -23.40
CA TYR A 96 4.39 6.18 -23.08
C TYR A 96 5.56 5.29 -22.63
N GLY A 97 6.74 5.48 -23.23
CA GLY A 97 7.95 4.75 -22.85
C GLY A 97 8.41 5.06 -21.42
N GLN A 98 8.15 6.28 -20.94
CA GLN A 98 8.50 6.71 -19.58
C GLN A 98 7.53 6.19 -18.52
N ILE A 99 6.26 5.94 -18.86
CA ILE A 99 5.26 5.44 -17.90
C ILE A 99 5.75 4.16 -17.21
N ASN A 100 6.22 3.19 -17.99
CA ASN A 100 6.67 1.90 -17.46
C ASN A 100 7.93 2.02 -16.58
N ALA A 101 8.77 3.01 -16.86
CA ALA A 101 10.00 3.25 -16.10
C ALA A 101 9.73 4.01 -14.80
N SER A 102 8.77 4.94 -14.80
CA SER A 102 8.58 5.92 -13.73
C SER A 102 7.39 5.64 -12.81
N ALA A 103 6.36 4.91 -13.26
CA ALA A 103 5.21 4.59 -12.41
C ALA A 103 5.62 3.67 -11.25
N THR A 104 5.20 4.03 -10.04
CA THR A 104 5.48 3.25 -8.82
C THR A 104 4.39 2.24 -8.52
N GLU A 105 3.14 2.52 -8.89
CA GLU A 105 2.03 1.59 -8.69
C GLU A 105 2.04 0.50 -9.77
N ILE A 106 2.13 -0.76 -9.36
CA ILE A 106 2.24 -1.93 -10.26
C ILE A 106 1.06 -2.00 -11.24
N THR A 107 -0.16 -1.69 -10.78
CA THR A 107 -1.36 -1.73 -11.63
C THR A 107 -1.34 -0.65 -12.71
N LEU A 108 -0.87 0.55 -12.39
CA LEU A 108 -0.75 1.66 -13.35
C LEU A 108 0.44 1.46 -14.31
N LYS A 109 1.51 0.84 -13.81
CA LYS A 109 2.72 0.50 -14.58
C LYS A 109 2.49 -0.61 -15.61
N SER A 110 1.66 -1.61 -15.28
CA SER A 110 1.35 -2.75 -16.17
C SER A 110 0.21 -2.46 -17.15
N GLN A 111 -0.43 -1.30 -17.03
CA GLN A 111 -1.56 -0.90 -17.85
C GLN A 111 -1.09 -0.41 -19.23
N GLU A 112 -1.83 -0.81 -20.27
CA GLU A 112 -1.65 -0.25 -21.61
C GLU A 112 -2.43 1.05 -21.75
N TYR A 113 -1.78 2.08 -22.29
CA TYR A 113 -2.36 3.38 -22.58
C TYR A 113 -2.41 3.57 -24.10
N ASN A 114 -3.57 3.97 -24.62
CA ASN A 114 -3.77 4.12 -26.07
C ASN A 114 -3.72 5.57 -26.55
N SER A 115 -3.86 6.52 -25.62
CA SER A 115 -3.92 7.93 -25.96
C SER A 115 -3.55 8.81 -24.78
N LEU A 116 -3.05 10.00 -25.10
CA LEU A 116 -2.81 11.07 -24.15
C LEU A 116 -3.75 12.23 -24.47
N THR A 117 -4.26 12.90 -23.45
CA THR A 117 -5.16 14.04 -23.63
C THR A 117 -4.78 15.20 -22.72
N ASN A 118 -5.06 16.43 -23.17
CA ASN A 118 -4.90 17.64 -22.36
C ASN A 118 -6.12 17.86 -21.45
N LEU A 119 -6.09 18.92 -20.63
CA LEU A 119 -7.20 19.28 -19.73
C LEU A 119 -8.52 19.62 -20.46
N LYS A 120 -8.45 19.96 -21.75
CA LYS A 120 -9.60 20.24 -22.62
C LYS A 120 -10.18 18.98 -23.25
N SER A 121 -9.69 17.79 -22.88
CA SER A 121 -10.06 16.50 -23.47
C SER A 121 -9.67 16.36 -24.95
N GLU A 122 -8.73 17.17 -25.43
CA GLU A 122 -8.20 17.05 -26.80
C GLU A 122 -7.10 16.00 -26.81
N GLN A 123 -7.18 15.05 -27.75
CA GLN A 123 -6.19 14.00 -27.88
C GLN A 123 -4.91 14.52 -28.53
N LEU A 124 -3.76 14.16 -27.96
CA LEU A 124 -2.45 14.49 -28.48
C LEU A 124 -2.06 13.48 -29.58
N ASP A 125 -1.47 13.99 -30.67
CA ASP A 125 -0.95 13.16 -31.77
C ASP A 125 0.44 12.62 -31.41
N ASP A 126 0.55 11.29 -31.31
CA ASP A 126 1.78 10.56 -30.95
C ASP A 126 3.00 10.94 -31.80
N SER A 127 2.79 11.34 -33.06
CA SER A 127 3.86 11.63 -34.01
C SER A 127 4.44 13.04 -33.88
N LYS A 128 3.72 13.95 -33.23
CA LYS A 128 4.11 15.35 -33.08
C LYS A 128 5.02 15.56 -31.87
N LEU A 129 5.77 16.65 -31.90
CA LEU A 129 6.59 17.09 -30.78
C LEU A 129 5.71 17.51 -29.61
N ILE A 130 6.19 17.29 -28.38
CA ILE A 130 5.52 17.74 -27.16
C ILE A 130 5.38 19.27 -27.16
N SER A 131 6.40 19.98 -27.67
CA SER A 131 6.43 21.44 -27.85
C SER A 131 5.31 22.00 -28.72
N ALA A 132 4.62 21.16 -29.53
CA ALA A 132 3.46 21.60 -30.30
C ALA A 132 2.19 21.77 -29.43
N TYR A 133 2.20 21.26 -28.20
CA TYR A 133 1.06 21.26 -27.29
C TYR A 133 1.36 21.90 -25.93
N ILE A 134 2.63 21.86 -25.50
CA ILE A 134 3.09 22.33 -24.20
C ILE A 134 4.32 23.20 -24.43
N ASP A 135 4.24 24.49 -24.06
CA ASP A 135 5.34 25.42 -24.30
C ASP A 135 6.53 25.16 -23.36
N SER A 136 6.28 25.17 -22.04
CA SER A 136 7.29 24.94 -21.00
C SER A 136 6.85 23.90 -19.96
N ALA A 137 5.59 23.99 -19.54
CA ALA A 137 5.01 23.21 -18.47
C ALA A 137 3.56 22.84 -18.81
N GLY A 138 3.17 21.58 -18.62
CA GLY A 138 1.80 21.17 -18.95
C GLY A 138 1.35 19.90 -18.23
N ILE A 139 0.04 19.78 -18.05
CA ILE A 139 -0.60 18.57 -17.51
C ILE A 139 -1.16 17.74 -18.66
N VAL A 140 -0.80 16.46 -18.66
CA VAL A 140 -1.28 15.47 -19.61
C VAL A 140 -1.95 14.34 -18.85
N ILE A 141 -3.04 13.81 -19.37
CA ILE A 141 -3.79 12.70 -18.79
C ILE A 141 -3.62 11.48 -19.69
N ALA A 142 -3.18 10.36 -19.11
CA ALA A 142 -3.08 9.11 -19.85
C ALA A 142 -4.42 8.37 -19.85
N VAL A 143 -4.87 7.98 -21.04
CA VAL A 143 -6.13 7.25 -21.22
C VAL A 143 -5.82 5.76 -21.36
N PRO A 144 -6.30 4.93 -20.43
CA PRO A 144 -6.00 3.51 -20.47
C PRO A 144 -6.88 2.74 -21.45
N SER A 145 -6.25 1.86 -22.23
CA SER A 145 -6.90 0.97 -23.20
C SER A 145 -7.95 0.07 -22.54
N SER A 146 -7.72 -0.33 -21.29
CA SER A 146 -8.55 -1.28 -20.54
C SER A 146 -9.87 -0.72 -20.02
N SER A 147 -10.04 0.60 -20.05
CA SER A 147 -11.25 1.26 -19.54
C SER A 147 -12.43 1.17 -20.49
N GLY A 148 -12.16 1.21 -21.81
CA GLY A 148 -13.20 1.42 -22.82
C GLY A 148 -13.89 2.79 -22.72
N GLU A 149 -13.37 3.70 -21.89
CA GLU A 149 -13.89 5.05 -21.71
C GLU A 149 -13.31 6.02 -22.74
N SER A 150 -14.06 7.07 -23.08
CA SER A 150 -13.57 8.14 -23.96
C SER A 150 -12.58 9.06 -23.22
N PRO A 151 -11.68 9.75 -23.93
CA PRO A 151 -10.78 10.76 -23.33
C PRO A 151 -11.53 11.84 -22.54
N GLU A 152 -12.71 12.24 -22.99
CA GLU A 152 -13.60 13.19 -22.31
C GLU A 152 -14.08 12.66 -20.95
N ALA A 153 -14.46 11.38 -20.87
CA ALA A 153 -14.89 10.75 -19.63
C ALA A 153 -13.73 10.64 -18.63
N ILE A 154 -12.55 10.24 -19.09
CA ILE A 154 -11.33 10.16 -18.29
C ILE A 154 -10.93 11.55 -17.77
N THR A 155 -10.98 12.59 -18.62
CA THR A 155 -10.68 13.98 -18.21
C THR A 155 -11.68 14.47 -17.15
N LYS A 156 -12.94 14.11 -17.29
CA LYS A 156 -13.98 14.40 -16.28
C LYS A 156 -13.71 13.68 -14.96
N LEU A 157 -13.19 12.45 -14.99
CA LEU A 157 -12.75 11.71 -13.80
C LEU A 157 -11.49 12.31 -13.17
N ALA A 158 -10.61 12.90 -13.97
CA ALA A 158 -9.40 13.58 -13.51
C ALA A 158 -9.68 14.93 -12.84
N THR A 159 -10.74 15.62 -13.26
CA THR A 159 -11.06 16.98 -12.79
C THR A 159 -11.12 17.11 -11.25
N PRO A 160 -11.77 16.22 -10.48
CA PRO A 160 -11.79 16.30 -9.02
C PRO A 160 -10.43 16.11 -8.36
N ILE A 161 -9.49 15.40 -9.01
CA ILE A 161 -8.12 15.21 -8.53
C ILE A 161 -7.35 16.51 -8.74
N LEU A 162 -7.44 17.06 -9.97
CA LEU A 162 -6.68 18.24 -10.37
C LEU A 162 -7.17 19.52 -9.69
N THR A 163 -8.48 19.64 -9.41
CA THR A 163 -9.06 20.76 -8.64
C THR A 163 -8.84 20.66 -7.13
N ASN A 164 -8.17 19.61 -6.64
CA ASN A 164 -7.93 19.44 -5.22
C ASN A 164 -6.89 20.47 -4.72
N PRO A 165 -7.19 21.28 -3.69
CA PRO A 165 -6.24 22.28 -3.20
C PRO A 165 -4.89 21.71 -2.75
N LYS A 166 -4.83 20.45 -2.30
CA LYS A 166 -3.57 19.79 -1.95
C LYS A 166 -2.74 19.47 -3.19
N VAL A 167 -3.38 19.01 -4.27
CA VAL A 167 -2.71 18.74 -5.54
C VAL A 167 -2.20 20.05 -6.14
N HIS A 168 -3.01 21.12 -6.15
CA HIS A 168 -2.53 22.45 -6.54
C HIS A 168 -1.29 22.90 -5.74
N LYS A 169 -1.28 22.72 -4.42
CA LYS A 169 -0.11 23.05 -3.60
C LYS A 169 1.11 22.20 -3.93
N MET A 170 0.92 20.92 -4.26
CA MET A 170 2.02 20.06 -4.70
C MET A 170 2.58 20.54 -6.04
N LEU A 171 1.72 20.87 -7.00
CA LEU A 171 2.11 21.32 -8.33
C LEU A 171 2.72 22.73 -8.34
N ALA A 172 2.26 23.62 -7.46
CA ALA A 172 2.82 24.97 -7.31
C ALA A 172 4.28 24.99 -6.85
N ASN A 173 4.75 23.92 -6.21
CA ASN A 173 6.15 23.78 -5.81
C ASN A 173 7.06 23.30 -6.96
N SER A 174 6.48 22.86 -8.09
CA SER A 174 7.22 22.31 -9.23
C SER A 174 7.63 23.38 -10.26
N ASP A 175 7.58 24.67 -9.92
CA ASP A 175 7.84 25.82 -10.80
C ASP A 175 6.98 25.84 -12.08
N LEU A 176 5.85 25.13 -12.07
CA LEU A 176 4.92 25.12 -13.18
C LEU A 176 3.95 26.29 -13.03
N ASP A 177 4.00 27.22 -13.96
CA ASP A 177 3.03 28.30 -14.06
C ASP A 177 1.75 27.75 -14.70
N ILE A 178 0.95 27.02 -13.89
CA ILE A 178 -0.23 26.32 -14.39
C ILE A 178 -1.42 27.28 -14.44
N ALA A 179 -1.33 28.28 -15.30
CA ALA A 179 -2.42 29.21 -15.59
C ALA A 179 -3.68 28.49 -16.13
N ASP A 180 -3.51 27.29 -16.67
CA ASP A 180 -4.58 26.49 -17.29
C ASP A 180 -5.30 25.52 -16.34
N LEU A 181 -4.93 25.45 -15.06
CA LEU A 181 -5.69 24.62 -14.12
C LEU A 181 -7.05 25.27 -13.85
N PRO A 182 -8.15 24.49 -13.87
CA PRO A 182 -9.45 24.99 -13.45
C PRO A 182 -9.33 25.52 -12.02
N GLU A 183 -9.71 26.78 -11.82
CA GLU A 183 -9.69 27.38 -10.49
C GLU A 183 -10.47 26.46 -9.53
N PRO A 184 -9.91 26.15 -8.34
CA PRO A 184 -10.60 25.34 -7.37
C PRO A 184 -11.91 26.06 -7.04
N VAL A 185 -13.03 25.47 -7.47
CA VAL A 185 -14.34 25.99 -7.13
C VAL A 185 -14.43 25.91 -5.62
N GLU A 186 -14.18 27.02 -4.96
CA GLU A 186 -14.36 27.17 -3.53
C GLU A 186 -15.85 26.97 -3.31
N LYS A 187 -16.24 25.72 -3.07
CA LYS A 187 -17.61 25.36 -2.70
C LYS A 187 -17.83 26.09 -1.39
N LYS A 188 -18.40 27.31 -1.48
CA LYS A 188 -19.06 27.96 -0.37
C LYS A 188 -19.86 26.87 0.31
N ALA A 189 -19.43 26.48 1.50
CA ALA A 189 -20.09 25.45 2.27
C ALA A 189 -21.59 25.81 2.21
N PRO A 190 -22.46 24.90 1.73
CA PRO A 190 -23.88 25.21 1.64
C PRO A 190 -24.28 25.72 3.01
N GLU A 191 -24.76 26.97 3.06
CA GLU A 191 -25.24 27.57 4.30
C GLU A 191 -26.14 26.53 4.97
N PRO A 192 -25.87 26.19 6.25
CA PRO A 192 -26.64 25.17 6.94
C PRO A 192 -28.12 25.50 6.73
N PRO A 193 -28.92 24.55 6.20
CA PRO A 193 -30.29 24.82 5.84
C PRO A 193 -30.98 25.42 7.05
N LYS A 194 -31.39 26.68 6.92
CA LYS A 194 -32.13 27.40 7.96
C LYS A 194 -33.23 26.46 8.45
N PRO A 195 -33.26 26.09 9.75
CA PRO A 195 -34.17 25.08 10.26
C PRO A 195 -35.59 25.40 9.79
N LYS A 196 -36.16 24.53 8.95
CA LYS A 196 -37.58 24.57 8.66
C LYS A 196 -38.28 24.20 9.96
N GLU A 197 -38.91 25.17 10.60
CA GLU A 197 -39.87 24.96 11.67
C GLU A 197 -40.91 23.95 11.19
N LEU A 198 -40.83 22.73 11.72
CA LEU A 198 -41.87 21.73 11.51
C LEU A 198 -43.09 22.13 12.35
N PRO A 199 -44.32 22.04 11.81
CA PRO A 199 -45.52 22.22 12.61
C PRO A 199 -45.58 21.12 13.67
N VAL A 200 -45.70 21.53 14.93
CA VAL A 200 -45.95 20.65 16.07
C VAL A 200 -47.34 20.04 15.87
N GLU A 201 -47.38 18.76 15.51
CA GLU A 201 -48.62 17.98 15.45
C GLU A 201 -48.99 17.53 16.86
N GLU A 202 -50.07 18.12 17.38
CA GLU A 202 -50.63 17.94 18.71
C GLU A 202 -51.24 16.52 18.85
N LYS A 203 -50.46 15.60 19.42
CA LYS A 203 -50.93 14.25 19.75
C LYS A 203 -51.63 14.27 21.10
N LYS A 204 -52.96 14.09 21.06
CA LYS A 204 -53.85 13.94 22.21
C LYS A 204 -53.55 12.63 22.97
N GLU A 205 -53.01 12.73 24.18
CA GLU A 205 -52.82 11.61 25.11
C GLU A 205 -53.98 11.46 26.10
N GLU A 206 -54.31 10.19 26.38
CA GLU A 206 -55.22 9.71 27.42
C GLU A 206 -54.63 9.88 28.84
N PRO A 207 -55.47 10.05 29.87
CA PRO A 207 -55.00 10.33 31.23
C PRO A 207 -54.48 9.06 31.90
N THR A 208 -53.16 9.00 32.12
CA THR A 208 -52.52 8.05 33.05
C THR A 208 -52.31 8.69 34.43
N PRO A 209 -52.30 7.88 35.50
CA PRO A 209 -52.44 8.34 36.87
C PRO A 209 -51.23 9.13 37.39
N VAL A 210 -51.56 10.19 38.12
CA VAL A 210 -50.66 11.11 38.82
C VAL A 210 -49.71 10.33 39.73
N VAL A 211 -48.46 10.17 39.27
CA VAL A 211 -47.31 9.84 40.11
C VAL A 211 -46.54 11.12 40.34
N GLU A 212 -46.36 11.44 41.62
CA GLU A 212 -45.72 12.62 42.17
C GLU A 212 -44.29 12.81 41.59
N PRO A 213 -43.98 13.96 40.97
CA PRO A 213 -42.70 14.17 40.31
C PRO A 213 -41.60 14.44 41.33
N THR A 214 -40.72 13.44 41.52
CA THR A 214 -39.41 13.63 42.13
C THR A 214 -38.62 14.64 41.28
N PRO A 215 -37.97 15.66 41.86
CA PRO A 215 -37.19 16.64 41.11
C PRO A 215 -36.03 15.93 40.39
N VAL A 216 -36.17 15.78 39.08
CA VAL A 216 -35.09 15.35 38.19
C VAL A 216 -34.10 16.51 38.13
N VAL A 217 -33.05 16.43 38.94
CA VAL A 217 -31.89 17.30 38.85
C VAL A 217 -31.19 16.96 37.55
N GLU A 218 -31.49 17.72 36.51
CA GLU A 218 -30.82 17.67 35.22
C GLU A 218 -29.40 18.24 35.41
N GLU A 219 -28.48 17.41 35.90
CA GLU A 219 -27.05 17.72 35.87
C GLU A 219 -26.61 17.76 34.40
N THR A 220 -26.66 18.95 33.82
CA THR A 220 -26.00 19.28 32.56
C THR A 220 -24.50 19.25 32.81
N ALA A 221 -23.94 18.04 32.88
CA ALA A 221 -22.52 17.81 32.93
C ALA A 221 -21.94 18.41 31.64
N LYS A 222 -21.38 19.62 31.74
CA LYS A 222 -20.56 20.24 30.71
C LYS A 222 -19.34 19.35 30.52
N SER A 223 -19.52 18.31 29.71
CA SER A 223 -18.46 17.42 29.27
C SER A 223 -17.56 18.27 28.38
N SER A 224 -16.53 18.84 28.98
CA SER A 224 -15.39 19.41 28.27
C SER A 224 -14.66 18.24 27.63
N PHE A 225 -15.21 17.73 26.52
CA PHE A 225 -14.57 16.74 25.67
C PHE A 225 -13.28 17.38 25.17
N ASN A 226 -12.20 17.04 25.85
CA ASN A 226 -10.91 17.66 25.63
C ASN A 226 -10.44 17.22 24.23
N VAL A 227 -10.42 18.14 23.26
CA VAL A 227 -10.10 17.86 21.85
C VAL A 227 -8.77 17.08 21.73
N PHE A 228 -7.83 17.31 22.64
CA PHE A 228 -6.57 16.56 22.73
C PHE A 228 -6.76 15.05 22.96
N SER A 229 -7.78 14.63 23.71
CA SER A 229 -8.08 13.21 23.94
C SER A 229 -8.52 12.52 22.64
N LEU A 230 -9.35 13.17 21.83
CA LEU A 230 -9.79 12.62 20.54
C LEU A 230 -8.62 12.48 19.56
N VAL A 231 -7.73 13.47 19.52
CA VAL A 231 -6.51 13.41 18.69
C VAL A 231 -5.59 12.26 19.13
N ALA A 232 -5.37 12.10 20.43
CA ALA A 232 -4.57 11.00 20.95
C ALA A 232 -5.16 9.62 20.61
N VAL A 233 -6.48 9.46 20.73
CA VAL A 233 -7.17 8.21 20.34
C VAL A 233 -7.00 7.94 18.85
N ALA A 234 -7.13 8.96 17.99
CA ALA A 234 -6.94 8.80 16.55
C ALA A 234 -5.50 8.38 16.19
N ILE A 235 -4.49 8.96 16.84
CA ILE A 235 -3.08 8.58 16.65
C ILE A 235 -2.86 7.12 17.06
N VAL A 236 -3.35 6.72 18.24
CA VAL A 236 -3.22 5.35 18.72
C VAL A 236 -3.94 4.37 17.79
N ALA A 237 -5.16 4.70 17.35
CA ALA A 237 -5.90 3.88 16.39
C ALA A 237 -5.14 3.72 15.06
N HIS A 238 -4.52 4.78 14.56
CA HIS A 238 -3.70 4.73 13.34
C HIS A 238 -2.45 3.85 13.52
N LEU A 239 -1.78 3.93 14.67
CA LEU A 239 -0.63 3.06 14.97
C LEU A 239 -1.05 1.58 15.08
N ILE A 240 -2.16 1.30 15.75
CA ILE A 240 -2.73 -0.05 15.84
C ILE A 240 -3.07 -0.58 14.44
N LEU A 241 -3.67 0.24 13.58
CA LEU A 241 -3.97 -0.14 12.20
C LEU A 241 -2.69 -0.47 11.41
N LYS A 242 -1.65 0.37 11.51
CA LYS A 242 -0.35 0.11 10.85
C LYS A 242 0.29 -1.20 11.32
N VAL A 243 0.29 -1.44 12.62
CA VAL A 243 0.80 -2.69 13.20
C VAL A 243 -0.04 -3.87 12.72
N HIS A 244 -1.37 -3.75 12.75
CA HIS A 244 -2.27 -4.78 12.27
C HIS A 244 -1.97 -5.15 10.82
N VAL A 245 -1.94 -4.15 9.91
CA VAL A 245 -1.64 -4.35 8.49
C VAL A 245 -0.27 -5.01 8.30
N HIS A 246 0.76 -4.59 9.05
CA HIS A 246 2.09 -5.21 8.94
C HIS A 246 2.10 -6.71 9.32
N TYR A 247 1.31 -7.10 10.32
CA TYR A 247 1.22 -8.49 10.77
C TYR A 247 0.31 -9.36 9.90
N THR A 248 -0.73 -8.77 9.29
CA THR A 248 -1.71 -9.49 8.46
C THR A 248 -1.38 -9.47 6.98
N SER A 249 -0.55 -8.53 6.52
CA SER A 249 -0.19 -8.43 5.10
C SER A 249 0.54 -9.68 4.63
N PRO A 250 0.21 -10.18 3.43
CA PRO A 250 0.98 -11.25 2.82
C PRO A 250 2.41 -10.82 2.54
N LEU A 251 3.28 -11.80 2.31
CA LEU A 251 4.63 -11.54 1.84
C LEU A 251 4.57 -11.13 0.37
N THR A 252 5.11 -9.95 0.08
CA THR A 252 5.24 -9.35 -1.26
C THR A 252 6.71 -9.37 -1.70
N ILE A 253 6.96 -9.05 -2.97
CA ILE A 253 8.30 -8.84 -3.50
C ILE A 253 9.11 -7.89 -2.61
N GLY A 254 10.37 -8.25 -2.34
CA GLY A 254 11.28 -7.51 -1.47
C GLY A 254 11.12 -7.80 0.03
N ASN A 255 10.05 -8.47 0.46
CA ASN A 255 9.86 -8.78 1.88
C ASN A 255 10.82 -9.87 2.36
N THR A 256 11.26 -9.71 3.61
CA THR A 256 12.06 -10.70 4.34
C THR A 256 11.37 -11.08 5.66
N LEU A 257 11.21 -12.38 5.90
CA LEU A 257 10.76 -12.95 7.17
C LEU A 257 11.96 -13.64 7.84
N ALA A 258 12.57 -12.93 8.80
CA ALA A 258 13.74 -13.42 9.53
C ALA A 258 13.47 -14.69 10.37
N PRO A 259 14.49 -15.49 10.69
CA PRO A 259 14.34 -16.66 11.57
C PRO A 259 13.72 -16.31 12.94
N GLY A 260 12.89 -17.20 13.45
CA GLY A 260 12.12 -17.03 14.69
C GLY A 260 10.96 -16.04 14.59
N ARG A 261 10.69 -15.45 13.42
CA ARG A 261 9.56 -14.53 13.20
C ARG A 261 8.34 -15.25 12.63
N SER A 262 7.18 -14.72 12.98
CA SER A 262 5.89 -15.18 12.47
C SER A 262 4.97 -14.03 12.10
N ARG A 263 4.02 -14.31 11.20
CA ARG A 263 2.93 -13.41 10.82
C ARG A 263 1.62 -14.20 10.84
N GLY A 264 0.53 -13.53 11.22
CA GLY A 264 -0.77 -14.16 11.42
C GLY A 264 -1.83 -13.55 10.53
N PHE A 265 -2.62 -14.39 9.86
CA PHE A 265 -3.69 -13.95 8.95
C PHE A 265 -4.72 -13.04 9.63
N CYS A 266 -5.17 -13.42 10.83
CA CYS A 266 -6.17 -12.66 11.57
C CYS A 266 -5.60 -11.47 12.37
N GLY A 267 -4.28 -11.33 12.47
CA GLY A 267 -3.62 -10.26 13.22
C GLY A 267 -4.20 -10.10 14.63
N LEU A 268 -4.55 -8.85 14.98
CA LEU A 268 -5.16 -8.51 16.27
C LEU A 268 -6.60 -9.03 16.46
N ASN A 269 -7.31 -9.39 15.37
CA ASN A 269 -8.65 -9.95 15.49
C ASN A 269 -8.64 -11.33 16.15
N SER A 270 -7.50 -12.03 16.11
CA SER A 270 -7.32 -13.30 16.83
C SER A 270 -7.49 -13.18 18.35
N LEU A 271 -7.36 -11.97 18.92
CA LEU A 271 -7.56 -11.71 20.34
C LEU A 271 -9.02 -11.45 20.71
N SER A 272 -9.89 -11.16 19.72
CA SER A 272 -11.30 -10.87 19.97
C SER A 272 -12.09 -12.18 20.13
N PRO A 273 -12.83 -12.37 21.23
CA PRO A 273 -13.67 -13.56 21.40
C PRO A 273 -14.85 -13.62 20.41
N PHE A 274 -15.13 -12.52 19.72
CA PHE A 274 -16.21 -12.41 18.71
C PHE A 274 -15.69 -12.55 17.27
N SER A 275 -14.39 -12.78 17.08
CA SER A 275 -13.82 -12.96 15.76
C SER A 275 -14.27 -14.28 15.14
N THR A 276 -14.84 -14.22 13.94
CA THR A 276 -15.08 -15.39 13.07
C THR A 276 -13.87 -15.73 12.21
N CYS A 277 -12.75 -15.01 12.34
CA CYS A 277 -11.55 -15.23 11.55
C CYS A 277 -10.86 -16.52 12.00
N GLU A 278 -10.71 -17.47 11.07
CA GLU A 278 -10.00 -18.71 11.31
C GLU A 278 -8.48 -18.45 11.36
N PRO A 279 -7.80 -18.73 12.49
CA PRO A 279 -6.41 -18.36 12.66
C PRO A 279 -5.51 -19.20 11.76
N ALA A 280 -4.71 -18.52 10.95
CA ALA A 280 -3.57 -19.08 10.25
C ALA A 280 -2.31 -18.28 10.59
N VAL A 281 -1.18 -18.98 10.72
CA VAL A 281 0.11 -18.39 11.09
C VAL A 281 1.19 -18.92 10.16
N MET A 282 1.96 -18.03 9.56
CA MET A 282 3.20 -18.38 8.88
C MET A 282 4.38 -18.14 9.82
N THR A 283 5.33 -19.06 9.88
CA THR A 283 6.48 -18.99 10.77
C THR A 283 7.74 -19.38 10.02
N MET A 284 8.79 -18.57 10.16
CA MET A 284 10.14 -18.93 9.77
C MET A 284 10.86 -19.50 11.00
N GLY A 285 11.10 -20.81 11.03
CA GLY A 285 11.82 -21.48 12.12
C GLY A 285 13.31 -21.13 12.14
N ASP A 286 13.95 -21.33 13.29
CA ASP A 286 15.42 -21.22 13.45
C ASP A 286 16.16 -22.38 12.77
N ASP A 287 15.43 -23.42 12.36
CA ASP A 287 15.89 -24.61 11.65
C ASP A 287 15.79 -24.47 10.12
N ASN A 288 15.62 -23.25 9.62
CA ASN A 288 15.49 -22.94 8.20
C ASN A 288 14.24 -23.56 7.55
N VAL A 289 13.22 -23.90 8.34
CA VAL A 289 11.94 -24.41 7.86
C VAL A 289 10.89 -23.31 7.95
N PHE A 290 10.30 -22.97 6.82
CA PHE A 290 9.12 -22.12 6.77
C PHE A 290 7.86 -22.99 6.81
N THR A 291 6.96 -22.69 7.72
CA THR A 291 5.70 -23.41 7.89
C THR A 291 4.50 -22.46 7.84
N VAL A 292 3.39 -22.95 7.30
CA VAL A 292 2.08 -22.31 7.42
C VAL A 292 1.21 -23.27 8.20
N THR A 293 0.68 -22.78 9.32
CA THR A 293 -0.17 -23.55 10.22
C THR A 293 -1.58 -22.96 10.21
N LYS A 294 -2.61 -23.79 10.05
CA LYS A 294 -4.01 -23.40 10.10
C LYS A 294 -4.75 -24.33 11.06
N GLY A 295 -5.45 -23.77 12.04
CA GLY A 295 -6.12 -24.58 13.08
C GLY A 295 -5.18 -25.45 13.94
N GLY A 296 -3.88 -25.12 13.98
CA GLY A 296 -2.85 -25.91 14.68
C GLY A 296 -2.21 -27.02 13.85
N GLU A 297 -2.65 -27.22 12.60
CA GLU A 297 -2.07 -28.20 11.67
C GLU A 297 -1.18 -27.51 10.63
N VAL A 298 -0.04 -28.11 10.31
CA VAL A 298 0.84 -27.61 9.24
C VAL A 298 0.20 -27.95 7.90
N VAL A 299 -0.14 -26.93 7.12
CA VAL A 299 -0.80 -27.05 5.82
C VAL A 299 0.13 -26.79 4.64
N TYR A 300 1.30 -26.20 4.90
CA TYR A 300 2.35 -25.97 3.92
C TYR A 300 3.72 -25.86 4.59
N GLU A 301 4.76 -26.40 3.94
CA GLU A 301 6.12 -26.42 4.46
C GLU A 301 7.14 -26.26 3.33
N LEU A 302 8.12 -25.40 3.59
CA LEU A 302 9.29 -25.15 2.74
C LEU A 302 10.56 -25.35 3.57
N THR A 303 11.51 -26.09 3.02
CA THR A 303 12.80 -26.32 3.68
C THR A 303 13.91 -25.62 2.91
N GLY A 304 14.64 -24.74 3.61
CA GLY A 304 15.84 -24.08 3.11
C GLY A 304 17.10 -24.90 3.32
N LYS A 305 18.20 -24.45 2.72
CA LYS A 305 19.54 -24.94 3.05
C LYS A 305 20.14 -24.12 4.19
N ASP A 306 21.11 -24.70 4.88
CA ASP A 306 21.92 -23.96 5.85
C ASP A 306 22.71 -22.84 5.16
N CYS A 307 22.88 -21.74 5.89
CA CYS A 307 23.61 -20.55 5.45
C CYS A 307 25.10 -20.72 5.78
N GLU A 308 25.96 -20.94 4.78
CA GLU A 308 27.37 -21.26 5.02
C GLU A 308 28.32 -20.05 5.03
N GLU A 309 27.98 -18.91 4.42
CA GLU A 309 28.58 -17.56 4.56
C GLU A 309 27.90 -16.62 3.52
N ASP A 310 27.81 -15.31 3.77
CA ASP A 310 27.24 -14.29 2.85
C ASP A 310 25.80 -14.54 2.34
N CYS A 311 24.93 -15.12 3.15
CA CYS A 311 23.52 -15.25 2.81
C CYS A 311 22.62 -14.28 3.60
N VAL A 312 21.42 -14.00 3.07
CA VAL A 312 20.38 -13.25 3.80
C VAL A 312 19.57 -14.25 4.64
N PRO A 313 19.64 -14.21 5.98
CA PRO A 313 18.98 -15.20 6.82
C PRO A 313 17.45 -15.06 6.78
N GLY A 314 16.76 -16.19 6.74
CA GLY A 314 15.30 -16.24 6.74
C GLY A 314 14.71 -16.46 5.35
N LEU A 315 13.40 -16.25 5.24
CA LEU A 315 12.68 -16.34 3.97
C LEU A 315 12.64 -14.98 3.28
N THR A 316 13.04 -14.91 2.03
CA THR A 316 13.00 -13.70 1.19
C THR A 316 12.17 -13.92 -0.06
N ILE A 317 11.52 -12.87 -0.54
CA ILE A 317 10.91 -12.85 -1.87
C ILE A 317 11.74 -11.92 -2.74
N ASP A 318 12.43 -12.51 -3.71
CA ASP A 318 13.27 -11.75 -4.64
C ASP A 318 12.44 -10.82 -5.54
N GLU A 319 13.13 -9.91 -6.22
CA GLU A 319 12.57 -9.01 -7.24
C GLU A 319 11.82 -9.75 -8.36
N ASP A 320 12.24 -10.99 -8.67
CA ASP A 320 11.57 -11.89 -9.62
C ASP A 320 10.25 -12.51 -9.09
N GLY A 321 9.84 -12.21 -7.86
CA GLY A 321 8.69 -12.86 -7.20
C GLY A 321 9.00 -14.25 -6.64
N LYS A 322 10.25 -14.72 -6.67
CA LYS A 322 10.60 -16.10 -6.27
C LYS A 322 10.92 -16.20 -4.78
N VAL A 323 10.38 -17.22 -4.14
CA VAL A 323 10.65 -17.52 -2.73
C VAL A 323 12.03 -18.16 -2.55
N LYS A 324 12.83 -17.60 -1.64
CA LYS A 324 14.12 -18.13 -1.22
C LYS A 324 14.18 -18.26 0.30
N ILE A 325 14.98 -19.20 0.79
CA ILE A 325 15.38 -19.27 2.20
C ILE A 325 16.90 -19.26 2.23
N ASN A 326 17.48 -18.37 3.03
CA ASN A 326 18.93 -18.19 3.14
C ASN A 326 19.59 -17.91 1.78
N GLY A 327 18.92 -17.14 0.91
CA GLY A 327 19.40 -16.82 -0.45
C GLY A 327 19.29 -17.96 -1.48
N PHE A 328 18.85 -19.15 -1.09
CA PHE A 328 18.68 -20.30 -2.00
C PHE A 328 17.22 -20.51 -2.37
N ARG A 329 16.96 -20.89 -3.63
CA ARG A 329 15.61 -21.31 -4.05
C ARG A 329 15.18 -22.54 -3.26
N VAL A 330 14.02 -22.44 -2.66
CA VAL A 330 13.45 -23.50 -1.84
C VAL A 330 12.87 -24.61 -2.70
N LYS A 331 12.86 -25.82 -2.15
CA LYS A 331 12.08 -26.94 -2.68
C LYS A 331 10.91 -27.19 -1.74
N THR A 332 9.75 -27.43 -2.32
CA THR A 332 8.54 -27.74 -1.56
C THR A 332 8.61 -29.16 -1.05
N THR A 333 8.58 -29.33 0.28
CA THR A 333 8.63 -30.64 0.94
C THR A 333 7.24 -31.26 1.04
N MET A 334 6.20 -30.42 1.15
CA MET A 334 4.82 -30.85 1.32
C MET A 334 3.88 -30.11 0.36
N LYS A 335 2.97 -30.85 -0.28
CA LYS A 335 1.93 -30.26 -1.12
C LYS A 335 0.99 -29.41 -0.26
N ALA A 336 0.75 -28.17 -0.69
CA ALA A 336 -0.22 -27.29 -0.04
C ALA A 336 -1.63 -27.91 -0.08
N THR A 337 -2.30 -27.94 1.08
CA THR A 337 -3.72 -28.36 1.19
C THR A 337 -4.69 -27.19 1.09
N ILE A 338 -4.17 -25.96 1.08
CA ILE A 338 -4.93 -24.71 0.98
C ILE A 338 -4.41 -23.87 -0.19
N ASP A 339 -5.23 -22.91 -0.62
CA ASP A 339 -4.73 -21.82 -1.45
C ASP A 339 -3.77 -20.95 -0.62
N LEU A 340 -2.63 -20.61 -1.21
CA LEU A 340 -1.58 -19.83 -0.57
C LEU A 340 -1.57 -18.37 -1.04
N GLN A 341 -2.51 -18.00 -1.91
CA GLN A 341 -2.74 -16.65 -2.39
C GLN A 341 -4.19 -16.22 -2.09
N PRO A 342 -4.42 -14.95 -1.73
CA PRO A 342 -3.44 -13.88 -1.58
C PRO A 342 -2.72 -13.91 -0.22
N TRP A 343 -2.92 -14.93 0.62
CA TRP A 343 -2.18 -15.11 1.88
C TRP A 343 -1.80 -16.58 2.05
N PRO A 344 -0.55 -16.90 2.45
CA PRO A 344 0.48 -16.02 3.01
C PRO A 344 1.32 -15.24 2.00
N PHE A 345 1.17 -15.49 0.69
CA PHE A 345 1.93 -14.82 -0.35
C PHE A 345 1.01 -13.99 -1.24
N ALA A 346 1.51 -12.84 -1.70
CA ALA A 346 0.78 -12.02 -2.66
C ALA A 346 0.64 -12.74 -4.03
N GLU A 347 -0.28 -12.26 -4.87
CA GLU A 347 -0.65 -12.90 -6.14
C GLU A 347 0.51 -12.97 -7.16
N ASP A 348 1.46 -12.04 -7.05
CA ASP A 348 2.65 -11.89 -7.90
C ASP A 348 3.83 -12.77 -7.46
N VAL A 349 3.70 -13.51 -6.37
CA VAL A 349 4.76 -14.39 -5.84
C VAL A 349 4.69 -15.77 -6.53
N ASP A 350 5.80 -16.18 -7.14
CA ASP A 350 5.97 -17.51 -7.73
C ASP A 350 6.25 -18.54 -6.63
N ILE A 351 5.19 -19.21 -6.19
CA ILE A 351 5.24 -20.26 -5.18
C ILE A 351 5.65 -21.57 -5.86
N PRO A 352 6.73 -22.25 -5.41
CA PRO A 352 7.17 -23.49 -6.02
C PRO A 352 6.09 -24.57 -5.89
N LYS A 353 5.50 -24.91 -7.04
CA LYS A 353 4.57 -26.04 -7.17
C LYS A 353 5.39 -27.34 -7.13
N THR A 354 4.93 -28.33 -6.37
CA THR A 354 5.51 -29.68 -6.42
C THR A 354 5.42 -30.20 -7.85
N LEU A 355 6.58 -30.36 -8.51
CA LEU A 355 6.71 -31.08 -9.77
C LEU A 355 6.53 -32.57 -9.46
N PHE A 356 5.53 -33.19 -10.08
CA PHE A 356 5.27 -34.63 -10.00
C PHE A 356 6.12 -35.41 -10.99
#